data_AF-A0A947NWE1-F1
#
_entry.id   AF-A0A947NWE1-F1
#
_cell.length_a   1.000
_cell.length_b   1.000
_cell.length_c   1.000
_cell.angle_alpha   90.00
_cell.angle_beta   90.00
_cell.angle_gamma   90.00
#
_symmetry.space_group_name_H-M   'P 1'
#
loop_
_entity.id
_entity.type
_entity.pdbx_description
1 polymer ?
#
loop_
_entity_poly.entity_id
_entity_poly.type
_entity_poly.pdbx_seq_one_letter_code
_entity_poly.pdbx_strand_id
1 'polypeptide(L)'
;MNTPAPGPAPRPARSQARSAARLAAVQALYQMQMEKTPLARLLHEFHMHRLGHEVEGEEYADAEVDFFDDLVAGVDARRAEIDGALVAKLASGWTLARLDKTMLQVLRCGAYELIARPDV
;
A
#
# COMPACT_ATOMS: atom_id res chain seq x y z
N MET A 1 -13.26 -44.49 -10.99
CA MET A 1 -12.10 -43.59 -10.98
C MET A 1 -12.51 -42.35 -10.21
N ASN A 2 -12.00 -42.17 -8.99
CA ASN A 2 -12.31 -41.02 -8.16
C ASN A 2 -11.08 -40.11 -8.19
N THR A 3 -11.11 -39.06 -9.01
CA THR A 3 -10.02 -38.08 -9.06
C THR A 3 -10.14 -37.19 -7.82
N PRO A 4 -9.12 -37.09 -6.95
CA PRO A 4 -9.18 -36.20 -5.81
C PRO A 4 -9.31 -34.75 -6.31
N ALA A 5 -10.12 -33.95 -5.61
CA ALA A 5 -10.20 -32.51 -5.86
C ALA A 5 -8.80 -31.88 -5.73
N PRO A 6 -8.47 -30.85 -6.55
CA PRO A 6 -7.21 -30.15 -6.40
C PRO A 6 -7.09 -29.58 -4.98
N GLY A 7 -5.93 -29.79 -4.35
CA GLY A 7 -5.63 -29.21 -3.03
C GLY A 7 -5.55 -27.68 -3.11
N PRO A 8 -5.67 -26.97 -1.97
CA PRO A 8 -5.61 -25.51 -1.94
C PRO A 8 -4.29 -25.01 -2.54
N ALA A 9 -4.36 -23.91 -3.29
CA ALA A 9 -3.21 -23.28 -3.92
C ALA A 9 -2.14 -22.89 -2.87
N PRO A 10 -0.84 -22.94 -3.23
CA PRO A 10 0.21 -22.55 -2.31
C PRO A 10 0.13 -21.05 -1.99
N ARG A 11 0.13 -20.72 -0.68
CA ARG A 11 0.21 -19.33 -0.20
C ARG A 11 1.37 -18.59 -0.87
N PRO A 12 1.18 -17.34 -1.30
CA PRO A 12 2.21 -16.60 -2.01
C PRO A 12 3.47 -16.43 -1.14
N ALA A 13 4.63 -16.36 -1.80
CA ALA A 13 5.87 -16.04 -1.12
C ALA A 13 5.76 -14.67 -0.44
N ARG A 14 6.33 -14.51 0.76
CA ARG A 14 6.25 -13.27 1.56
C ARG A 14 6.64 -12.01 0.78
N SER A 15 7.60 -12.12 -0.15
CA SER A 15 7.99 -11.00 -1.02
C SER A 15 6.86 -10.57 -1.97
N GLN A 16 6.07 -11.50 -2.49
CA GLN A 16 4.93 -11.23 -3.35
C GLN A 16 3.78 -10.62 -2.54
N ALA A 17 3.49 -11.16 -1.36
CA ALA A 17 2.49 -10.63 -0.43
C ALA A 17 2.79 -9.18 0.00
N ARG A 18 4.04 -8.87 0.33
CA ARG A 18 4.47 -7.49 0.64
C ARG A 18 4.42 -6.57 -0.59
N SER A 19 4.71 -7.09 -1.77
CA SER A 19 4.60 -6.31 -3.01
C SER A 19 3.15 -5.94 -3.32
N ALA A 20 2.21 -6.86 -3.12
CA ALA A 20 0.78 -6.62 -3.24
C ALA A 20 0.29 -5.59 -2.20
N ALA A 21 0.74 -5.71 -0.94
CA ALA A 21 0.43 -4.75 0.12
C ALA A 21 0.94 -3.33 -0.19
N ARG A 22 2.14 -3.18 -0.79
CA ARG A 22 2.65 -1.86 -1.24
C ARG A 22 1.78 -1.26 -2.33
N LEU A 23 1.38 -2.06 -3.32
CA LEU A 23 0.49 -1.61 -4.39
C LEU A 23 -0.84 -1.10 -3.82
N ALA A 24 -1.45 -1.89 -2.93
CA ALA A 24 -2.69 -1.51 -2.26
C ALA A 24 -2.52 -0.25 -1.42
N ALA A 25 -1.41 -0.10 -0.68
CA ALA A 25 -1.13 1.09 0.12
C ALA A 25 -1.02 2.36 -0.74
N VAL A 26 -0.36 2.28 -1.90
CA VAL A 26 -0.27 3.41 -2.85
C VAL A 26 -1.65 3.78 -3.39
N GLN A 27 -2.49 2.80 -3.73
CA GLN A 27 -3.87 3.04 -4.16
C GLN A 27 -4.70 3.68 -3.05
N ALA A 28 -4.56 3.21 -1.82
CA ALA A 28 -5.27 3.74 -0.66
C ALA A 28 -4.89 5.20 -0.39
N LEU A 29 -3.59 5.49 -0.33
CA LEU A 29 -3.08 6.85 -0.12
C LEU A 29 -3.49 7.80 -1.25
N TYR A 30 -3.57 7.30 -2.49
CA TYR A 30 -4.08 8.08 -3.62
C TYR A 30 -5.57 8.41 -3.42
N GLN A 31 -6.39 7.41 -3.11
CA GLN A 31 -7.82 7.59 -2.83
C GLN A 31 -8.02 8.58 -1.67
N MET A 32 -7.28 8.42 -0.58
CA MET A 32 -7.30 9.34 0.56
C MET A 32 -7.01 10.78 0.14
N GLN A 33 -5.99 11.02 -0.69
CA GLN A 33 -5.67 12.37 -1.13
C GLN A 33 -6.75 12.96 -2.06
N MET A 34 -7.36 12.14 -2.91
CA MET A 34 -8.35 12.60 -3.90
C MET A 34 -9.72 12.84 -3.32
N GLU A 35 -10.19 11.90 -2.51
CA GLU A 35 -11.54 11.87 -1.97
C GLU A 35 -11.62 12.42 -0.55
N LYS A 36 -10.47 12.68 0.08
CA LYS A 36 -10.36 13.05 1.51
C LYS A 36 -11.02 11.99 2.42
N THR A 37 -10.98 10.73 1.98
CA THR A 37 -11.55 9.61 2.71
C THR A 37 -10.87 9.45 4.07
N PRO A 38 -11.62 9.42 5.19
CA PRO A 38 -11.04 9.21 6.51
C PRO A 38 -10.29 7.88 6.60
N LEU A 39 -9.14 7.86 7.29
CA LEU A 39 -8.26 6.68 7.40
C LEU A 39 -9.02 5.40 7.79
N ALA A 40 -9.83 5.46 8.84
CA ALA A 40 -10.58 4.27 9.32
C ALA A 40 -11.52 3.69 8.25
N ARG A 41 -12.20 4.56 7.50
CA ARG A 41 -13.09 4.14 6.41
C ARG A 41 -12.28 3.53 5.26
N LEU A 42 -11.16 4.16 4.91
CA LEU A 42 -10.29 3.70 3.84
C LEU A 42 -9.74 2.29 4.14
N LEU A 43 -9.20 2.06 5.34
CA LEU A 43 -8.68 0.75 5.74
C LEU A 43 -9.78 -0.32 5.65
N HIS A 44 -10.97 -0.03 6.21
CA HIS A 44 -12.11 -0.93 6.13
C HIS A 44 -12.51 -1.27 4.69
N GLU A 45 -12.60 -0.27 3.80
CA GLU A 45 -12.91 -0.50 2.39
C GLU A 45 -11.88 -1.39 1.68
N PHE A 46 -10.59 -1.21 1.98
CA PHE A 46 -9.52 -2.03 1.40
C PHE A 46 -9.52 -3.46 1.94
N HIS A 47 -9.74 -3.66 3.25
CA HIS A 47 -9.89 -5.00 3.83
C HIS A 47 -11.04 -5.76 3.19
N MET A 48 -12.20 -5.11 3.01
CA MET A 48 -13.40 -5.79 2.51
C MET A 48 -13.40 -6.11 1.01
N HIS A 49 -12.66 -5.36 0.19
CA HIS A 49 -12.82 -5.44 -1.27
C HIS A 49 -11.52 -5.59 -2.06
N ARG A 50 -10.34 -5.36 -1.47
CA ARG A 50 -9.08 -5.22 -2.22
C ARG A 50 -7.92 -6.07 -1.69
N LEU A 51 -8.03 -6.63 -0.49
CA LEU A 51 -6.99 -7.42 0.15
C LEU A 51 -7.48 -8.84 0.39
N GLY A 52 -7.01 -9.80 -0.41
CA GLY A 52 -7.25 -11.23 -0.18
C GLY A 52 -8.68 -11.74 -0.40
N HIS A 53 -9.50 -11.03 -1.18
CA HIS A 53 -10.82 -11.51 -1.58
C HIS A 53 -10.81 -11.95 -3.05
N GLU A 54 -11.08 -13.24 -3.31
CA GLU A 54 -11.45 -13.72 -4.64
C GLU A 54 -12.68 -12.93 -5.13
N VAL A 55 -12.53 -12.19 -6.23
CA VAL A 55 -13.67 -11.61 -6.96
C VAL A 55 -13.71 -12.29 -8.32
N GLU A 56 -14.83 -12.95 -8.61
CA GLU A 56 -15.14 -13.53 -9.93
C GLU A 56 -14.11 -14.54 -10.48
N GLY A 57 -13.41 -15.27 -9.61
CA GLY A 57 -12.48 -16.33 -10.01
C GLY A 57 -11.07 -15.87 -10.36
N GLU A 58 -10.73 -14.59 -10.15
CA GLU A 58 -9.35 -14.13 -10.10
C GLU A 58 -8.87 -14.03 -8.65
N GLU A 59 -7.88 -14.84 -8.32
CA GLU A 59 -7.20 -14.86 -7.03
C GLU A 59 -6.29 -13.62 -6.93
N TYR A 60 -6.79 -12.54 -6.31
CA TYR A 60 -5.93 -11.42 -5.94
C TYR A 60 -4.85 -11.93 -4.99
N ALA A 61 -3.58 -11.60 -5.26
CA ALA A 61 -2.47 -12.03 -4.40
C ALA A 61 -2.75 -11.68 -2.94
N ASP A 62 -2.65 -12.66 -2.02
CA ASP A 62 -2.78 -12.46 -0.58
C ASP A 62 -1.78 -11.39 -0.12
N ALA A 63 -2.24 -10.15 -0.01
CA ALA A 63 -1.46 -9.07 0.52
C ALA A 63 -1.23 -9.31 2.02
N GLU A 64 -0.04 -8.98 2.51
CA GLU A 64 0.23 -8.98 3.95
C GLU A 64 -0.57 -7.84 4.60
N VAL A 65 -1.76 -8.13 5.14
CA VAL A 65 -2.72 -7.14 5.64
C VAL A 65 -2.11 -6.23 6.70
N ASP A 66 -1.42 -6.81 7.68
CA ASP A 66 -0.73 -6.04 8.73
C ASP A 66 0.31 -5.08 8.15
N PHE A 67 0.98 -5.49 7.06
CA PHE A 67 1.95 -4.65 6.37
C PHE A 67 1.26 -3.50 5.62
N PHE A 68 0.13 -3.77 4.97
CA PHE A 68 -0.69 -2.73 4.35
C PHE A 68 -1.18 -1.70 5.37
N ASP A 69 -1.73 -2.16 6.51
CA ASP A 69 -2.25 -1.28 7.56
C ASP A 69 -1.16 -0.37 8.11
N ASP A 70 0.01 -0.95 8.39
CA ASP A 70 1.17 -0.20 8.86
C ASP A 70 1.64 0.85 7.85
N LEU A 71 1.71 0.53 6.56
CA LEU A 71 2.10 1.48 5.52
C LEU A 71 1.14 2.67 5.44
N VAL A 72 -0.18 2.41 5.38
CA VAL A 72 -1.17 3.48 5.19
C VAL A 72 -1.29 4.35 6.44
N ALA A 73 -1.42 3.73 7.62
CA ALA A 73 -1.52 4.47 8.87
C ALA A 73 -0.22 5.20 9.21
N GLY A 74 0.93 4.57 8.96
CA GLY A 74 2.23 5.14 9.21
C GLY A 74 2.56 6.34 8.33
N VAL A 75 2.20 6.28 7.03
CA VAL A 75 2.33 7.43 6.12
C VAL A 75 1.43 8.59 6.54
N ASP A 76 0.20 8.32 6.97
CA ASP A 76 -0.71 9.37 7.46
C ASP A 76 -0.17 10.01 8.74
N ALA A 77 0.22 9.20 9.72
CA ALA A 77 0.73 9.66 11.01
C ALA A 77 2.05 10.45 10.91
N ARG A 78 2.96 10.06 10.00
CA ARG A 78 4.29 10.67 9.84
C ARG A 78 4.39 11.58 8.62
N ARG A 79 3.26 12.03 8.06
CA ARG A 79 3.22 12.77 6.79
C ARG A 79 4.14 13.98 6.73
N ALA A 80 4.22 14.78 7.80
CA ALA A 80 5.07 15.96 7.84
C ALA A 80 6.58 15.62 7.76
N GLU A 81 7.00 14.56 8.45
CA GLU A 81 8.39 14.08 8.43
C GLU A 81 8.76 13.52 7.05
N ILE A 82 7.88 12.69 6.50
CA ILE A 82 8.04 12.10 5.16
C ILE A 82 8.12 13.20 4.09
N ASP A 83 7.17 14.13 4.09
CA ASP A 83 7.12 15.22 3.12
C ASP A 83 8.36 16.14 3.24
N GLY A 84 8.83 16.40 4.46
CA GLY A 84 10.07 17.13 4.71
C GLY A 84 11.30 16.44 4.12
N ALA A 85 11.41 15.12 4.33
CA ALA A 85 12.50 14.31 3.77
C ALA A 85 12.47 14.29 2.24
N LEU A 86 11.28 14.19 1.62
CA LEU A 86 11.11 14.24 0.17
C LEU A 86 11.48 15.61 -0.39
N VAL A 87 10.98 16.70 0.20
CA VAL A 87 11.28 18.09 -0.23
C VAL A 87 12.78 18.37 -0.19
N ALA A 88 13.49 17.90 0.84
CA ALA A 88 14.93 18.06 0.96
C ALA A 88 15.75 17.36 -0.15
N LYS A 89 15.12 16.48 -0.94
CA LYS A 89 15.73 15.76 -2.07
C LYS A 89 15.22 16.22 -3.44
N LEU A 90 14.26 17.14 -3.50
CA LEU A 90 13.79 17.69 -4.77
C LEU A 90 14.81 18.68 -5.36
N ALA A 91 14.81 18.78 -6.70
CA ALA A 91 15.60 19.79 -7.39
C ALA A 91 15.18 21.21 -6.98
N SER A 92 16.09 22.17 -7.09
CA SER A 92 15.80 23.57 -6.74
C SER A 92 14.55 24.09 -7.46
N GLY A 93 13.66 24.72 -6.70
CA GLY A 93 12.40 25.26 -7.19
C GLY A 93 11.27 24.24 -7.37
N TRP A 94 11.49 22.93 -7.18
CA TRP A 94 10.41 21.93 -7.20
C TRP A 94 9.66 21.87 -5.86
N THR A 95 8.39 21.48 -5.92
CA THR A 95 7.53 21.26 -4.75
C THR A 95 6.80 19.93 -4.90
N LEU A 96 6.33 19.34 -3.80
CA LEU A 96 5.54 18.11 -3.85
C LEU A 96 4.28 18.27 -4.70
N ALA A 97 3.68 19.46 -4.71
CA ALA A 97 2.49 19.76 -5.51
C ALA A 97 2.72 19.69 -7.03
N ARG A 98 3.99 19.72 -7.49
CA ARG A 98 4.35 19.54 -8.90
C ARG A 98 4.53 18.09 -9.31
N LEU A 99 4.62 17.17 -8.35
CA LEU A 99 4.70 15.75 -8.62
C LEU A 99 3.33 15.21 -9.03
N ASP A 100 3.33 14.24 -9.94
CA ASP A 100 2.13 13.44 -10.17
C ASP A 100 1.66 12.79 -8.86
N LYS A 101 0.34 12.69 -8.68
CA LYS A 101 -0.28 12.25 -7.42
C LYS A 101 0.05 10.80 -7.09
N THR A 102 0.11 9.93 -8.10
CA THR A 102 0.48 8.53 -7.95
C THR A 102 1.96 8.43 -7.60
N MET A 103 2.83 9.15 -8.34
CA MET A 103 4.27 9.22 -8.03
C MET A 103 4.52 9.71 -6.60
N LEU A 104 3.82 10.75 -6.16
CA LEU A 104 3.93 11.27 -4.79
C LEU A 104 3.57 10.21 -3.74
N GLN A 105 2.54 9.39 -3.98
CA GLN A 105 2.17 8.34 -3.03
C GLN A 105 3.18 7.19 -3.03
N VAL A 106 3.76 6.83 -4.18
CA VAL A 106 4.87 5.87 -4.25
C VAL A 106 6.06 6.37 -3.43
N LEU A 107 6.43 7.64 -3.59
CA LEU A 107 7.54 8.25 -2.85
C LEU A 107 7.27 8.30 -1.35
N ARG A 108 6.04 8.66 -0.94
CA ARG A 108 5.67 8.68 0.48
C ARG A 108 5.69 7.29 1.11
N CYS A 109 5.15 6.30 0.41
CA CYS A 109 5.13 4.91 0.86
C CYS A 109 6.57 4.38 1.04
N GLY A 110 7.42 4.52 0.02
CA GLY A 110 8.81 4.07 0.09
C GLY A 110 9.65 4.85 1.12
N ALA A 111 9.44 6.16 1.25
CA ALA A 111 10.12 6.96 2.27
C ALA A 111 9.71 6.54 3.69
N TYR A 112 8.43 6.25 3.92
CA TYR A 112 7.99 5.71 5.21
C TYR A 112 8.68 4.40 5.55
N GLU A 113 8.76 3.45 4.61
CA GLU A 113 9.47 2.18 4.83
C GLU A 113 10.92 2.44 5.26
N LEU A 114 11.66 3.28 4.53
CA LEU A 114 13.06 3.59 4.84
C LEU A 114 13.25 4.28 6.20
N ILE A 115 12.26 5.07 6.66
CA ILE A 115 12.33 5.82 7.91
C ILE A 115 11.91 4.96 9.11
N ALA A 116 10.90 4.11 8.95
CA ALA A 116 10.15 3.50 10.04
C ALA A 116 10.23 1.98 10.08
N ARG A 117 10.68 1.33 9.00
CA ARG A 117 10.65 -0.14 8.86
C ARG A 117 12.07 -0.70 8.68
N PRO A 118 12.80 -0.96 9.77
CA PRO A 118 14.15 -1.53 9.71
C PRO A 118 14.19 -2.99 9.22
N ASP A 119 13.02 -3.64 9.08
CA ASP A 119 12.87 -4.99 8.55
C ASP A 119 12.65 -5.05 7.03
N VAL A 120 12.80 -3.91 6.34
CA VAL A 120 12.68 -3.76 4.88
C VAL A 120 14.05 -3.67 4.21
#